data_AF-A0A2V8NUF3-F1
#
_entry.id   AF-A0A2V8NUF3-F1
#
_cell.length_a   1.000
_cell.length_b   1.000
_cell.length_c   1.000
_cell.angle_alpha   90.00
_cell.angle_beta   90.00
_cell.angle_gamma   90.00
#
_symmetry.space_group_name_H-M   'P 1'
#
loop_
_entity.id
_entity.type
_entity.pdbx_description
1 polymer ?
#
loop_
_entity_poly.entity_id
_entity_poly.type
_entity_poly.pdbx_seq_one_letter_code
_entity_poly.pdbx_strand_id
1 'polypeptide(L)'
;MFLNEMPGFSTLPPTFQGVLRVSSSSGAISVIGLRGRYNERRDFLLATTPSVNENVISRTGETLFPYIAEGGGYTTQFILFSPPGARPSSGWLRFYSQSGAPLNLSLR
;
A
#
# COMPACT_ATOMS: atom_id res chain seq x y z
N MET A 1 -6.24 -0.51 17.36
CA MET A 1 -6.42 0.95 17.32
C MET A 1 -6.49 1.38 15.87
N PHE A 2 -7.49 2.15 15.49
CA PHE A 2 -7.60 2.73 14.15
C PHE A 2 -6.78 4.01 14.03
N LEU A 3 -6.37 4.36 12.81
CA LEU A 3 -5.52 5.53 12.56
C LEU A 3 -6.15 6.83 13.09
N ASN A 4 -7.46 7.02 12.89
CA ASN A 4 -8.19 8.20 13.35
C ASN A 4 -8.42 8.25 14.87
N GLU A 5 -8.13 7.17 15.60
CA GLU A 5 -8.18 7.13 17.07
C GLU A 5 -6.84 7.57 17.68
N MET A 6 -5.76 7.62 16.89
CA MET A 6 -4.44 8.01 17.38
C MET A 6 -4.38 9.52 17.64
N PRO A 7 -3.78 9.97 18.76
CA PRO A 7 -3.55 11.39 19.01
C PRO A 7 -2.84 12.07 17.84
N GLY A 8 -3.39 13.19 17.35
CA GLY A 8 -2.86 13.93 16.20
C GLY A 8 -3.36 13.47 14.83
N PHE A 9 -4.12 12.37 14.75
CA PHE A 9 -4.64 11.82 13.49
C PHE A 9 -6.17 11.89 13.36
N SER A 10 -6.87 12.37 14.40
CA SER A 10 -8.34 12.46 14.43
C SER A 10 -8.92 13.44 13.40
N THR A 11 -8.12 14.42 12.96
CA THR A 11 -8.52 15.43 11.98
C THR A 11 -8.09 15.10 10.55
N LEU A 12 -7.56 13.89 10.29
CA LEU A 12 -7.20 13.49 8.94
C LEU A 12 -8.46 13.44 8.05
N PRO A 13 -8.39 13.99 6.83
CA PRO A 13 -9.52 13.92 5.91
C PRO A 13 -9.78 12.47 5.47
N PRO A 14 -11.03 12.10 5.13
CA PRO A 14 -11.36 10.75 4.67
C PRO A 14 -10.58 10.27 3.44
N THR A 15 -10.07 11.20 2.63
CA THR A 15 -9.27 10.95 1.42
C THR A 15 -7.77 11.04 1.65
N PHE A 16 -7.32 11.09 2.90
CA PHE A 16 -5.90 11.19 3.23
C PHE A 16 -5.09 10.04 2.62
N GLN A 17 -3.98 10.38 1.99
CA GLN A 17 -2.98 9.44 1.50
C GLN A 17 -1.64 9.80 2.14
N GLY A 18 -0.98 8.80 2.73
CA GLY A 18 0.30 9.00 3.39
C GLY A 18 0.91 7.68 3.87
N VAL A 19 2.13 7.79 4.40
CA VAL A 19 2.86 6.67 5.00
C VAL A 19 2.91 6.87 6.50
N LEU A 20 2.32 5.95 7.26
CA LEU A 20 2.49 5.90 8.71
C LEU A 20 3.83 5.21 9.02
N ARG A 21 4.72 5.91 9.71
CA ARG A 21 5.98 5.34 10.20
C ARG A 21 5.90 5.13 11.70
N VAL A 22 6.33 3.94 12.12
CA VAL A 22 6.40 3.56 13.53
C VAL A 22 7.86 3.26 13.84
N SER A 23 8.39 3.89 14.86
CA SER A 23 9.77 3.69 15.33
C SER A 23 9.79 3.60 16.85
N SER A 24 10.84 2.98 17.38
CA SER A 24 11.11 2.91 18.82
C SER A 24 12.57 3.28 19.07
N SER A 25 12.81 4.06 20.12
CA SER A 25 14.15 4.44 20.56
C SER A 25 14.79 3.42 21.52
N SER A 26 14.03 2.44 22.01
CA SER A 26 14.45 1.56 23.12
C SER A 26 14.04 0.09 22.98
N GLY A 27 13.91 -0.42 21.76
CA GLY A 27 13.68 -1.84 21.54
C GLY A 27 13.17 -2.20 20.15
N ALA A 28 13.03 -3.50 19.91
CA ALA A 28 12.41 -4.01 18.69
C ALA A 28 10.88 -3.82 18.75
N ILE A 29 10.29 -3.50 17.60
CA ILE A 29 8.85 -3.43 17.43
C ILE A 29 8.41 -4.41 16.34
N SER A 30 7.23 -4.99 16.51
CA SER A 30 6.54 -5.77 15.48
C SER A 30 5.24 -5.06 15.15
N VAL A 31 4.93 -4.94 13.87
CA VAL A 31 3.80 -4.15 13.37
C VAL A 31 3.05 -4.97 12.33
N ILE A 32 1.71 -4.90 12.37
CA ILE A 32 0.82 -5.37 11.31
C ILE A 32 -0.10 -4.22 10.90
N GLY A 33 -0.23 -4.00 9.59
CA GLY A 33 -1.20 -3.07 9.05
C GLY A 33 -2.51 -3.79 8.71
N LEU A 34 -3.65 -3.21 9.11
CA LEU A 34 -4.99 -3.72 8.80
C LEU A 34 -5.86 -2.59 8.25
N ARG A 35 -6.57 -2.87 7.17
CA ARG A 35 -7.61 -1.99 6.61
C ARG A 35 -8.98 -2.55 6.98
N GLY A 36 -9.73 -1.79 7.77
CA GLY A 36 -11.13 -2.07 8.10
C GLY A 36 -12.09 -1.35 7.14
N ARG A 37 -13.10 -2.05 6.61
CA ARG A 37 -14.19 -1.48 5.80
C ARG A 37 -15.52 -2.14 6.16
N TYR A 38 -16.61 -1.39 6.10
CA TYR A 38 -17.96 -1.96 6.09
C TYR A 38 -18.41 -2.20 4.65
N ASN A 39 -19.00 -3.35 4.38
CA ASN A 39 -19.64 -3.61 3.10
C ASN A 39 -21.08 -3.02 3.07
N GLU A 40 -21.77 -3.18 1.95
CA GLU A 40 -23.15 -2.70 1.79
C GLU A 40 -24.16 -3.39 2.73
N ARG A 41 -23.83 -4.59 3.22
CA ARG A 41 -24.60 -5.34 4.22
C ARG A 41 -24.30 -4.93 5.67
N ARG A 42 -23.38 -3.98 5.87
CA ARG A 42 -22.86 -3.53 7.17
C ARG A 42 -22.02 -4.56 7.92
N ASP A 43 -21.44 -5.53 7.21
CA ASP A 43 -20.45 -6.43 7.80
C ASP A 43 -19.09 -5.72 7.88
N PHE A 44 -18.41 -5.86 9.03
CA PHE A 44 -17.05 -5.36 9.19
C PHE A 44 -16.04 -6.33 8.59
N LEU A 45 -15.32 -5.87 7.58
CA LEU A 45 -14.30 -6.62 6.86
C LEU A 45 -12.91 -6.09 7.19
N LEU A 46 -11.95 -7.01 7.30
CA LEU A 46 -10.54 -6.72 7.53
C LEU A 46 -9.70 -7.29 6.39
N ALA A 47 -8.72 -6.52 5.94
CA ALA A 47 -7.68 -6.97 5.02
C ALA A 47 -6.30 -6.54 5.54
N THR A 48 -5.30 -7.40 5.38
CA THR A 48 -3.92 -7.05 5.72
C THR A 48 -3.36 -6.03 4.73
N THR A 49 -2.64 -5.04 5.24
CA THR A 49 -1.81 -4.14 4.43
C THR A 49 -0.35 -4.41 4.79
N PRO A 50 0.52 -4.62 3.80
CA PRO A 50 1.91 -5.00 4.07
C PRO A 50 2.63 -3.90 4.86
N SER A 51 3.38 -4.31 5.89
CA SER A 51 4.31 -3.46 6.63
C SER A 51 5.73 -3.67 6.12
N VAL A 52 6.48 -2.59 5.92
CA VAL A 52 7.86 -2.65 5.42
C VAL A 52 8.82 -2.20 6.52
N ASN A 53 9.88 -2.98 6.74
CA ASN A 53 10.99 -2.57 7.60
C ASN A 53 11.92 -1.65 6.80
N GLU A 54 11.82 -0.34 7.02
CA GLU A 54 12.61 0.68 6.32
C GLU A 54 14.13 0.63 6.65
N ASN A 55 14.55 -0.15 7.66
CA ASN A 55 15.98 -0.35 7.97
C ASN A 55 16.63 -1.45 7.12
N VAL A 56 15.84 -2.23 6.37
CA VAL A 56 16.35 -3.24 5.45
C VAL A 56 16.50 -2.60 4.08
N ILE A 57 17.65 -2.84 3.44
CA ILE A 57 17.90 -2.36 2.08
C ILE A 57 16.85 -2.94 1.14
N SER A 58 16.12 -2.08 0.45
CA SER A 58 15.15 -2.48 -0.56
C SER A 58 15.83 -3.30 -1.65
N ARG A 59 15.25 -4.45 -1.98
CA ARG A 59 15.74 -5.28 -3.08
C ARG A 59 15.55 -4.53 -4.39
N THR A 60 16.61 -4.41 -5.16
CA THR A 60 16.58 -3.90 -6.54
C THR A 60 16.24 -5.06 -7.48
N GLY A 61 15.16 -4.96 -8.23
CA GLY A 61 14.78 -5.99 -9.19
C GLY A 61 13.35 -5.80 -9.70
N GLU A 62 13.01 -6.57 -10.71
CA GLU A 62 11.65 -6.61 -11.23
C GLU A 62 10.72 -7.31 -10.23
N THR A 63 9.55 -6.73 -10.00
CA THR A 63 8.49 -7.34 -9.18
C THR A 63 7.31 -7.68 -10.09
N LEU A 64 6.88 -8.92 -10.05
CA LEU A 64 5.73 -9.41 -10.80
C LEU A 64 4.49 -9.46 -9.92
N PHE A 65 3.41 -8.81 -10.36
CA PHE A 65 2.08 -8.94 -9.78
C PHE A 65 1.24 -9.86 -10.70
N PRO A 66 0.94 -11.10 -10.29
CA PRO A 66 0.34 -12.08 -11.19
C PRO A 66 -1.11 -11.75 -11.57
N TYR A 67 -1.82 -11.00 -10.72
CA TYR A 67 -3.21 -10.62 -10.94
C TYR A 67 -3.42 -9.15 -10.55
N ILE A 68 -4.16 -8.45 -11.41
CA ILE A 68 -4.66 -7.11 -11.15
C ILE A 68 -6.18 -7.12 -11.40
N ALA A 69 -6.94 -6.37 -10.60
CA ALA A 69 -8.38 -6.24 -10.75
C ALA A 69 -8.73 -4.87 -11.33
N GLU A 70 -9.59 -4.86 -12.33
CA GLU A 70 -10.07 -3.65 -13.00
C GLU A 70 -11.53 -3.88 -13.47
N GLY A 71 -12.39 -2.88 -13.30
CA GLY A 71 -13.81 -2.97 -13.63
C GLY A 71 -14.66 -3.65 -12.55
N GLY A 72 -15.98 -3.74 -12.79
CA GLY A 72 -16.92 -4.41 -11.88
C GLY A 72 -17.00 -3.82 -10.46
N GLY A 73 -16.59 -2.56 -10.28
CA GLY A 73 -16.47 -1.90 -8.97
C GLY A 73 -15.12 -2.11 -8.26
N TYR A 74 -14.20 -2.88 -8.85
CA TYR A 74 -12.85 -3.09 -8.34
C TYR A 74 -11.83 -2.15 -9.01
N THR A 75 -10.84 -1.73 -8.22
CA THR A 75 -9.71 -0.93 -8.68
C THR A 75 -8.43 -1.43 -8.02
N THR A 76 -7.36 -1.60 -8.80
CA THR A 76 -6.00 -1.80 -8.27
C THR A 76 -5.28 -0.45 -8.14
N GLN A 77 -4.58 -0.25 -7.01
CA GLN A 77 -3.67 0.89 -6.82
C GLN A 77 -2.26 0.38 -6.57
N PHE A 78 -1.28 0.99 -7.26
CA PHE A 78 0.14 0.74 -7.03
C PHE A 78 0.73 1.88 -6.21
N ILE A 79 1.24 1.57 -5.03
CA ILE A 79 1.80 2.57 -4.11
C ILE A 79 3.32 2.43 -4.12
N LEU A 80 3.99 3.41 -4.71
CA LEU A 80 5.45 3.56 -4.64
C LEU A 80 5.79 4.63 -3.60
N PHE A 81 6.61 4.27 -2.62
CA PHE A 81 7.11 5.18 -1.61
C PHE A 81 8.59 4.95 -1.35
N SER A 82 9.26 5.94 -0.77
CA SER A 82 10.69 5.89 -0.47
C SER A 82 10.93 6.07 1.03
N PRO A 83 11.94 5.38 1.60
CA PRO A 83 12.36 5.60 2.97
C PRO A 83 12.85 7.05 3.18
N PRO A 84 12.73 7.61 4.40
CA PRO A 84 13.28 8.92 4.74
C PRO A 84 14.78 9.00 4.43
N GLY A 85 15.21 10.10 3.79
CA GLY A 85 16.62 10.33 3.44
C GLY A 85 17.14 9.46 2.28
N ALA A 86 16.35 8.53 1.76
CA ALA A 86 16.70 7.77 0.56
C ALA A 86 16.48 8.62 -0.71
N ARG A 87 17.15 8.23 -1.80
CA ARG A 87 16.85 8.79 -3.12
C ARG A 87 15.41 8.42 -3.52
N PRO A 88 14.65 9.33 -4.16
CA PRO A 88 13.32 9.01 -4.66
C PRO A 88 13.35 7.77 -5.54
N SER A 89 12.45 6.83 -5.26
CA SER A 89 12.29 5.61 -6.05
C SER A 89 11.51 5.93 -7.32
N SER A 90 11.93 5.35 -8.44
CA SER A 90 11.27 5.47 -9.73
C SER A 90 11.33 4.14 -10.47
N GLY A 91 10.45 3.95 -11.45
CA GLY A 91 10.39 2.72 -12.22
C GLY A 91 9.32 2.75 -13.30
N TRP A 92 9.21 1.63 -14.01
CA TRP A 92 8.22 1.43 -15.07
C TRP A 92 7.23 0.34 -14.64
N LEU A 93 5.94 0.60 -14.83
CA LEU A 93 4.92 -0.45 -14.82
C LEU A 93 4.69 -0.93 -16.24
N ARG A 94 4.75 -2.24 -16.45
CA ARG A 94 4.45 -2.89 -17.72
C ARG A 94 3.33 -3.89 -17.48
N PHE A 95 2.35 -3.89 -18.37
CA PHE A 95 1.19 -4.75 -18.27
C PHE A 95 1.27 -5.80 -19.36
N TYR A 96 0.90 -7.03 -19.03
CA TYR A 96 0.95 -8.16 -19.94
C TYR A 96 -0.35 -8.95 -19.83
N SER A 97 -0.81 -9.48 -20.96
CA SER A 97 -1.92 -10.44 -21.00
C SER A 97 -1.48 -11.78 -20.41
N GLN A 98 -2.44 -12.69 -20.19
CA GLN A 98 -2.12 -14.06 -19.79
C GLN A 98 -1.25 -14.82 -20.82
N SER A 99 -1.26 -14.40 -22.09
CA SER A 99 -0.39 -14.94 -23.14
C SER A 99 1.00 -14.29 -23.19
N GLY A 100 1.28 -13.33 -22.31
CA GLY A 100 2.55 -12.58 -22.28
C GLY A 100 2.63 -11.44 -23.30
N ALA A 101 1.55 -11.15 -24.03
CA ALA A 101 1.51 -10.02 -24.95
C ALA A 101 1.41 -8.70 -24.16
N PRO A 102 2.14 -7.63 -24.55
CA PRO A 102 2.06 -6.35 -23.86
C PRO A 102 0.64 -5.75 -23.96
N LEU A 103 0.15 -5.19 -22.86
CA LEU A 103 -1.09 -4.44 -22.79
C LEU A 103 -0.79 -2.94 -22.62
N ASN A 104 -1.40 -2.12 -23.47
CA ASN A 104 -1.33 -0.67 -23.35
C ASN A 104 -2.49 -0.16 -22.48
N LEU A 105 -2.30 -0.19 -21.16
CA LEU A 105 -3.26 0.35 -20.20
C LEU A 105 -2.89 1.78 -19.82
N SER A 106 -3.89 2.67 -19.81
CA SER A 106 -3.73 4.01 -19.24
C SER A 106 -4.00 3.97 -17.75
N LEU A 107 -2.98 4.29 -16.94
CA LEU A 107 -3.16 4.54 -15.51
C LEU A 107 -3.97 5.83 -15.34
N ARG A 108 -5.00 5.79 -14.49
CA ARG A 108 -5.80 6.97 -14.10
C ARG A 108 -5.50 7.35 -12.66
#